data_AF-A0AAP2WKZ3-F1
#
_entry.id   AF-A0AAP2WKZ3-F1
#
_cell.length_a   1.000
_cell.length_b   1.000
_cell.length_c   1.000
_cell.angle_alpha   90.00
_cell.angle_beta   90.00
_cell.angle_gamma   90.00
#
_symmetry.space_group_name_H-M   'P 1'
#
loop_
_entity.id
_entity.type
_entity.pdbx_description
1 polymer ?
#
loop_
_entity_poly.entity_id
_entity_poly.type
_entity_poly.pdbx_seq_one_letter_code
_entity_poly.pdbx_strand_id
1 'polypeptide(L)' 'MSKGVVIKYDCGQCGDQTEALHEGYCEACCTSNQAALDDHNFQHDRWAQLSESQRASEINQAWPKR' A
#
# COMPACT_ATOMS: atom_id res chain seq x y z
N MET A 1 -40.66 12.36 9.32
CA MET A 1 -39.22 12.06 9.38
C MET A 1 -38.77 11.70 7.98
N SER A 2 -38.18 12.63 7.24
CA SER A 2 -37.72 12.36 5.87
C SER A 2 -36.53 11.43 5.95
N LYS A 3 -36.67 10.21 5.40
CA LYS A 3 -35.57 9.29 5.18
C LYS A 3 -34.65 9.95 4.13
N GLY A 4 -33.54 10.53 4.57
CA GLY A 4 -32.53 11.08 3.67
C GLY A 4 -32.00 9.98 2.76
N VAL A 5 -31.86 10.28 1.47
CA VAL A 5 -31.19 9.38 0.53
C VAL A 5 -29.69 9.45 0.82
N VAL A 6 -29.08 8.34 1.22
CA VAL A 6 -27.61 8.22 1.34
C VAL A 6 -27.08 7.85 -0.05
N ILE A 7 -26.29 8.75 -0.65
CA ILE A 7 -25.56 8.44 -1.87
C ILE A 7 -24.36 7.57 -1.49
N LYS A 8 -24.22 6.43 -2.17
CA LYS A 8 -23.05 5.56 -2.04
C LYS A 8 -22.28 5.53 -3.34
N TYR A 9 -20.97 5.41 -3.22
CA TYR A 9 -20.02 5.31 -4.31
C TYR A 9 -19.37 3.93 -4.28
N ASP A 10 -19.07 3.37 -5.44
CA ASP A 10 -18.30 2.13 -5.52
C ASP A 10 -16.81 2.46 -5.46
N CYS A 11 -16.08 1.77 -4.58
CA CYS A 11 -14.62 1.87 -4.52
C CYS A 11 -13.99 1.24 -5.76
N GLY A 12 -13.12 1.97 -6.47
CA GLY A 12 -12.47 1.48 -7.68
C GLY A 12 -11.49 0.31 -7.48
N GLN A 13 -11.11 0.01 -6.24
CA GLN A 13 -10.14 -1.05 -5.91
C GLN A 13 -10.81 -2.32 -5.37
N CYS A 14 -11.65 -2.19 -4.33
CA CYS A 14 -12.31 -3.35 -3.73
C CYS A 14 -13.73 -3.60 -4.26
N GLY A 15 -14.36 -2.63 -4.93
CA GLY A 15 -15.74 -2.72 -5.40
C GLY A 15 -16.80 -2.49 -4.31
N ASP A 16 -16.41 -2.27 -3.06
CA ASP A 16 -17.36 -2.03 -1.96
C ASP A 16 -18.00 -0.64 -2.04
N GLN A 17 -19.24 -0.55 -1.54
CA GLN A 17 -19.95 0.71 -1.45
C GLN A 17 -19.54 1.51 -0.21
N THR A 18 -19.19 2.78 -0.42
CA THR A 18 -18.78 3.74 0.62
C THR A 18 -19.55 5.05 0.50
N GLU A 19 -19.69 5.79 1.60
CA GLU A 19 -20.34 7.10 1.63
C GLU A 19 -19.45 8.21 1.03
N ALA A 20 -18.14 8.00 1.02
CA ALA A 20 -17.17 8.93 0.46
C ALA A 20 -16.00 8.19 -0.19
N LEU A 21 -15.43 8.83 -1.21
CA LEU A 21 -14.17 8.41 -1.84
C LEU A 21 -13.05 9.36 -1.39
N HIS A 22 -11.92 8.78 -1.04
CA HIS A 22 -10.64 9.41 -0.76
C HIS A 22 -9.72 9.10 -1.94
N GLU A 23 -9.46 10.12 -2.76
CA GLU A 23 -8.63 9.98 -3.98
C GLU A 23 -9.13 8.87 -4.94
N GLY A 24 -10.44 8.63 -4.96
CA GLY A 24 -11.07 7.61 -5.81
C GLY A 24 -11.25 6.23 -5.14
N TYR A 25 -10.84 6.07 -3.88
CA TYR A 25 -10.94 4.81 -3.14
C TYR A 25 -11.72 4.96 -1.83
N CYS A 26 -12.22 3.87 -1.26
CA CYS A 26 -12.71 3.91 0.12
C CYS A 26 -11.54 4.14 1.11
N GLU A 27 -11.85 4.60 2.32
CA GLU A 27 -10.86 4.86 3.36
C GLU A 27 -9.97 3.64 3.64
N ALA A 28 -10.56 2.45 3.73
CA ALA A 28 -9.83 1.21 3.98
C ALA A 28 -8.78 0.91 2.89
N CYS A 29 -9.14 1.08 1.62
CA CYS A 29 -8.19 0.92 0.51
C CYS A 29 -7.11 2.00 0.54
N CYS A 30 -7.47 3.25 0.82
CA CYS A 30 -6.49 4.33 0.98
C CYS A 30 -5.47 4.03 2.09
N THR A 31 -5.92 3.59 3.27
CA THR A 31 -5.03 3.20 4.37
C THR A 31 -4.15 2.01 4.01
N SER A 32 -4.71 0.98 3.36
CA SER A 32 -3.92 -0.18 2.93
C SER A 32 -2.85 0.21 1.91
N ASN A 33 -3.18 1.10 0.97
CA ASN A 33 -2.24 1.58 -0.03
C ASN A 33 -1.13 2.41 0.62
N GLN A 34 -1.49 3.29 1.57
CA GLN A 34 -0.50 4.09 2.30
C GLN A 34 0.46 3.20 3.09
N ALA A 35 -0.04 2.17 3.78
CA ALA A 35 0.82 1.23 4.50
C ALA A 35 1.78 0.47 3.56
N ALA A 36 1.33 0.09 2.36
CA ALA A 36 2.18 -0.55 1.36
C ALA A 36 3.26 0.40 0.81
N LEU A 37 2.90 1.68 0.60
CA LEU A 37 3.86 2.72 0.20
C LEU A 37 4.88 3.00 1.29
N ASP A 38 4.45 3.03 2.54
CA ASP A 38 5.32 3.26 3.70
C ASP A 38 6.34 2.11 3.85
N ASP A 39 5.91 0.85 3.74
CA ASP A 39 6.83 -0.30 3.76
C ASP A 39 7.80 -0.26 2.56
N HIS A 40 7.29 -0.02 1.35
CA HIS A 40 8.14 0.14 0.17
C HIS A 40 9.23 1.19 0.38
N ASN A 41 8.86 2.39 0.84
CA ASN A 41 9.79 3.49 1.06
C ASN A 41 10.78 3.16 2.17
N PHE A 42 10.32 2.54 3.25
CA PHE A 42 11.19 2.07 4.33
C PHE A 42 12.24 1.06 3.81
N GLN A 43 11.83 0.07 3.03
CA GLN A 43 12.77 -0.91 2.46
C GLN A 43 13.73 -0.27 1.47
N HIS A 44 13.25 0.67 0.65
CA HIS A 44 14.08 1.40 -0.30
C HIS A 44 15.14 2.24 0.41
N ASP A 45 14.76 2.99 1.45
CA ASP A 45 15.68 3.80 2.24
C ASP A 45 16.70 2.94 2.99
N ARG A 46 16.26 1.82 3.58
CA ARG A 46 17.14 0.83 4.19
C ARG A 46 18.17 0.31 3.19
N TRP A 47 17.72 -0.07 1.98
CA TRP A 47 18.58 -0.57 0.92
C TRP A 47 19.60 0.46 0.45
N ALA A 48 19.20 1.73 0.35
CA ALA A 48 20.08 2.84 -0.02
C ALA A 48 21.22 3.04 1.00
N GLN A 49 20.97 2.73 2.28
CA GLN A 49 21.96 2.83 3.36
C GLN A 49 22.91 1.63 3.45
N LEU A 50 22.60 0.50 2.79
CA LEU A 50 23.48 -0.67 2.80
C LEU A 50 24.77 -0.43 2.00
N SER A 51 25.88 -0.95 2.51
CA SER A 51 27.11 -1.09 1.74
C SER A 51 26.97 -2.13 0.63
N GLU A 52 27.90 -2.11 -0.33
CA GLU A 52 27.93 -3.11 -1.39
C GLU A 52 28.04 -4.55 -0.86
N SER A 53 28.83 -4.77 0.19
CA SER A 53 28.97 -6.11 0.81
C SER A 53 27.69 -6.57 1.49
N GLN A 54 26.96 -5.65 2.15
CA GLN A 54 25.66 -5.95 2.75
C GLN A 54 24.62 -6.28 1.68
N ARG A 55 24.53 -5.48 0.61
CA ARG A 55 23.62 -5.76 -0.52
C ARG A 55 23.92 -7.10 -1.16
N ALA A 56 25.20 -7.43 -1.40
CA ALA A 56 25.60 -8.72 -1.96
C ALA A 56 25.24 -9.88 -1.03
N SER A 57 25.39 -9.71 0.28
CA SER A 57 24.98 -10.71 1.27
C SER A 57 23.47 -10.96 1.20
N GLU A 58 22.64 -9.91 1.19
CA GLU A 58 21.18 -10.05 1.10
C GLU A 58 20.73 -10.70 -0.21
N ILE A 59 21.35 -10.33 -1.35
CA ILE A 59 21.08 -10.97 -2.65
C ILE A 59 21.40 -12.47 -2.60
N ASN A 60 22.55 -12.86 -2.05
CA ASN A 60 22.94 -14.26 -1.96
C ASN A 60 22.04 -15.06 -1.01
N GLN A 61 21.48 -14.42 0.03
CA GLN A 61 20.51 -15.06 0.94
C GLN A 61 19.15 -15.25 0.27
N ALA A 62 18.67 -14.24 -0.47
CA ALA A 62 17.38 -14.31 -1.16
C ALA A 62 17.41 -15.24 -2.39
N TRP A 63 18.55 -15.28 -3.09
CA TRP A 63 18.77 -16.11 -4.26
C TRP A 63 20.12 -16.85 -4.16
N PRO A 64 20.19 -17.93 -3.36
CA PRO A 64 21.40 -18.73 -3.28
C PRO A 64 21.69 -19.36 -4.64
N LYS A 65 22.90 -19.14 -5.16
CA LYS A 65 23.36 -19.79 -6.40
C LYS A 65 23.33 -21.32 -6.17
N ARG A 66 22.58 -22.02 -7.02
CA ARG A 66 22.48 -23.49 -7.02
C ARG A 66 23.77 -24.15 -7.49
#